data_AF-A0A1F1CDI1-F1
#
_entry.id   AF-A0A1F1CDI1-F1
#
_cell.length_a   1.000
_cell.length_b   1.000
_cell.length_c   1.000
_cell.angle_alpha   90.00
_cell.angle_beta   90.00
_cell.angle_gamma   90.00
#
_symmetry.space_group_name_H-M   'P 1'
#
loop_
_entity.id
_entity.type
_entity.pdbx_description
1 polymer ?
#
loop_
_entity_poly.entity_id
_entity_poly.type
_entity_poly.pdbx_seq_one_letter_code
_entity_poly.pdbx_strand_id
1 'polypeptide(L)' 'MSDIKFKLNRAGVAELMKSAPMQSILSQYASDIQARCGDGYVKDIHVGKNRANAMVSAKTYKAKKDNMKNNTLLKAVN' A
#
# COMPACT_ATOMS: atom_id res chain seq x y z
N MET A 1 -37.51 18.88 -8.87
CA MET A 1 -36.09 19.00 -8.48
C MET A 1 -35.28 18.91 -9.76
N SER A 2 -34.56 19.96 -10.10
CA SER A 2 -33.73 20.02 -11.30
C SER A 2 -32.65 18.93 -11.27
N ASP A 3 -32.33 18.32 -12.41
CA ASP A 3 -31.29 17.30 -12.54
C ASP A 3 -29.89 17.86 -12.21
N ILE A 4 -29.46 17.75 -10.96
CA ILE A 4 -28.11 18.12 -10.55
C ILE A 4 -27.13 17.03 -11.04
N LYS A 5 -26.29 17.37 -12.01
CA LYS A 5 -25.20 16.50 -12.50
C LYS A 5 -23.90 16.83 -11.78
N PHE A 6 -23.51 16.01 -10.81
CA PHE A 6 -22.21 16.10 -10.15
C PHE A 6 -21.11 15.44 -11.01
N LYS A 7 -20.01 16.17 -11.26
CA LYS A 7 -18.84 15.65 -11.97
C LYS A 7 -17.59 15.82 -11.10
N LEU A 8 -16.91 14.72 -10.82
CA LEU A 8 -15.65 14.72 -10.07
C LEU A 8 -14.54 15.47 -10.83
N ASN A 9 -13.82 16.32 -10.10
CA ASN A 9 -12.54 16.85 -10.52
C ASN A 9 -11.48 15.72 -10.49
N ARG A 10 -11.30 15.03 -11.62
CA ARG A 10 -10.37 13.90 -11.74
C ARG A 10 -8.93 14.29 -11.42
N ALA A 11 -8.51 15.50 -11.78
CA ALA A 11 -7.16 15.99 -11.49
C ALA A 11 -6.96 16.18 -9.98
N GLY A 12 -7.91 16.84 -9.30
CA GLY A 12 -7.88 17.03 -7.85
C GLY A 12 -7.92 15.71 -7.08
N VAL A 13 -8.70 14.73 -7.54
CA VAL A 13 -8.71 13.38 -6.94
C VAL A 13 -7.34 12.71 -7.10
N ALA A 14 -6.72 12.77 -8.28
CA ALA A 14 -5.40 12.19 -8.48
C ALA A 14 -4.32 12.89 -7.63
N GLU A 15 -4.42 14.20 -7.45
CA GLU A 15 -3.54 14.96 -6.55
C GLU A 15 -3.69 14.48 -5.10
N LEU A 16 -4.93 14.40 -4.59
CA LEU A 16 -5.22 13.87 -3.26
C LEU A 16 -4.67 12.44 -3.09
N MET A 17 -4.88 11.56 -4.06
CA MET A 17 -4.42 10.17 -4.03
C MET A 17 -2.88 10.01 -4.12
N LYS A 18 -2.16 11.05 -4.54
CA LYS A 18 -0.68 11.10 -4.56
C LYS A 18 -0.10 11.89 -3.40
N SER A 19 -0.92 12.59 -2.63
CA SER A 19 -0.51 13.52 -1.59
C SER A 19 0.36 12.86 -0.51
N ALA A 20 1.19 13.66 0.16
CA ALA A 20 2.01 13.20 1.27
C ALA A 20 1.19 12.58 2.42
N PRO A 21 0.02 13.13 2.82
CA PRO A 21 -0.87 12.48 3.78
C PRO A 21 -1.30 11.07 3.33
N MET A 22 -1.67 10.90 2.06
CA MET A 22 -2.04 9.58 1.52
C MET A 22 -0.87 8.60 1.59
N GLN A 23 0.35 9.05 1.25
CA GLN A 23 1.56 8.25 1.37
C GLN A 23 1.85 7.86 2.83
N SER A 24 1.62 8.77 3.79
CA SER A 24 1.79 8.49 5.22
C SER A 24 0.82 7.39 5.70
N ILE A 25 -0.45 7.48 5.29
CA ILE A 25 -1.46 6.46 5.61
C ILE A 25 -1.05 5.09 5.03
N LEU A 26 -0.67 5.06 3.75
CA LEU A 26 -0.21 3.83 3.10
C LEU A 26 1.05 3.25 3.75
N SER A 27 1.98 4.11 4.17
CA SER A 27 3.20 3.72 4.88
C SER A 27 2.90 3.11 6.25
N GLN A 28 1.87 3.60 6.95
CA GLN A 28 1.42 3.02 8.21
C GLN A 28 0.86 1.61 7.99
N TYR A 29 -0.05 1.43 7.04
CA TYR A 29 -0.57 0.10 6.72
C TYR A 29 0.54 -0.89 6.33
N ALA A 30 1.53 -0.43 5.55
CA ALA A 30 2.67 -1.26 5.19
C ALA A 30 3.59 -1.56 6.39
N SER A 31 3.77 -0.63 7.34
CA SER A 31 4.47 -0.91 8.62
C SER A 31 3.78 -2.04 9.37
N ASP A 32 2.46 -1.97 9.49
CA ASP A 32 1.69 -2.93 10.29
C ASP A 32 1.77 -4.33 9.67
N ILE A 33 1.68 -4.42 8.33
CA ILE A 33 1.88 -5.68 7.60
C ILE A 33 3.30 -6.20 7.79
N GLN A 34 4.32 -5.35 7.61
CA GLN A 34 5.72 -5.74 7.77
C GLN A 34 5.99 -6.28 9.19
N ALA A 35 5.45 -5.62 10.21
CA ALA A 35 5.58 -6.03 11.61
C ALA A 35 4.97 -7.42 11.87
N ARG A 36 3.84 -7.75 11.23
CA ARG A 36 3.23 -9.08 11.29
C ARG A 36 4.08 -10.17 10.62
N CYS A 37 4.84 -9.83 9.57
CA CYS A 37 5.68 -10.77 8.85
C CYS A 37 7.04 -11.05 9.54
N GLY A 38 7.60 -10.05 10.22
CA GLY A 38 8.87 -10.16 10.94
C GLY A 38 10.12 -9.93 10.08
N ASP A 39 11.26 -10.48 10.52
CA ASP A 39 12.57 -10.16 9.97
C ASP A 39 12.76 -10.54 8.49
N GLY A 40 13.37 -9.62 7.74
CA GLY A 40 13.72 -9.82 6.33
C GLY A 40 12.60 -9.48 5.34
N TYR A 41 11.45 -9.05 5.83
CA TYR A 41 10.44 -8.33 5.06
C TYR A 41 10.71 -6.84 5.10
N VAL A 42 10.52 -6.18 3.95
CA VAL A 42 10.76 -4.74 3.78
C VAL A 42 9.53 -4.09 3.16
N LYS A 43 9.36 -2.80 3.43
CA LYS A 43 8.33 -1.99 2.80
C LYS A 43 8.91 -0.88 1.93
N ASP A 44 8.14 -0.44 0.94
CA ASP A 44 8.47 0.68 0.07
C ASP A 44 7.20 1.46 -0.35
N ILE A 45 7.37 2.71 -0.74
CA ILE A 45 6.32 3.60 -1.24
C ILE A 45 6.67 4.06 -2.65
N HIS A 46 5.71 3.93 -3.56
CA HIS A 46 5.84 4.39 -4.93
C HIS A 46 4.66 5.27 -5.35
N VAL A 47 4.95 6.48 -5.83
CA VAL A 47 3.94 7.39 -6.39
C VAL A 47 3.86 7.18 -7.90
N GLY A 48 2.80 6.54 -8.35
CA GLY A 48 2.52 6.31 -9.77
C GLY A 48 1.75 7.46 -10.41
N LYS A 49 1.29 7.24 -11.65
CA LYS A 49 0.59 8.26 -12.46
C LYS A 49 -0.61 8.91 -11.76
N ASN A 50 -1.43 8.09 -11.08
CA ASN A 50 -2.72 8.53 -10.53
C ASN A 50 -2.84 8.38 -9.00
N ARG A 51 -1.92 7.66 -8.36
CA ARG A 51 -2.01 7.30 -6.93
C ARG A 51 -0.66 6.87 -6.37
N ALA A 52 -0.48 7.03 -5.07
CA ALA A 52 0.55 6.34 -4.33
C ALA A 52 0.17 4.88 -4.05
N ASN A 53 1.18 4.01 -3.97
CA ASN A 53 1.04 2.62 -3.55
C ASN A 53 2.11 2.32 -2.50
N ALA A 54 1.77 1.46 -1.54
CA ALA A 54 2.75 0.83 -0.66
C ALA A 54 2.90 -0.64 -1.03
N MET A 55 4.12 -1.16 -0.88
CA MET A 55 4.43 -2.57 -1.08
C MET A 55 5.15 -3.11 0.14
N VAL A 56 4.85 -4.35 0.52
CA VAL A 56 5.65 -5.15 1.45
C VAL A 56 6.15 -6.38 0.72
N SER A 57 7.45 -6.69 0.83
CA SER A 57 8.08 -7.79 0.10
C SER A 57 9.10 -8.55 0.95
N ALA A 58 9.28 -9.84 0.67
CA ALA A 58 10.31 -10.67 1.28
C ALA A 58 11.65 -10.44 0.58
N LYS A 59 12.62 -9.81 1.27
CA LYS A 59 13.92 -9.47 0.69
C LYS A 59 14.95 -10.57 0.91
N THR A 60 15.02 -11.11 2.12
CA THR A 60 16.03 -12.12 2.49
C THR A 60 15.63 -13.52 2.02
N TYR A 61 16.61 -14.40 1.84
CA TYR A 61 16.33 -15.81 1.51
C TYR A 61 15.44 -16.49 2.57
N LYS A 62 15.68 -16.20 3.86
CA LYS A 62 14.87 -16.70 4.97
C LYS A 62 13.42 -16.24 4.86
N ALA A 63 13.19 -14.95 4.63
CA ALA A 63 11.84 -14.39 4.47
C ALA A 63 11.12 -14.95 3.23
N LYS A 64 11.83 -15.14 2.11
CA LYS A 64 11.24 -15.74 0.90
C LYS A 64 10.80 -17.19 1.14
N LYS A 65 11.65 -17.98 1.80
CA LYS A 65 11.34 -19.37 2.17
C LYS A 65 10.18 -19.45 3.16
N ASP A 66 10.16 -18.57 4.15
CA ASP A 66 9.05 -18.44 5.10
C ASP A 66 7.73 -18.11 4.36
N ASN A 67 7.72 -17.05 3.56
CA ASN A 67 6.54 -16.66 2.80
C ASN A 67 5.98 -17.79 1.92
N MET A 68 6.87 -18.50 1.22
CA MET A 68 6.50 -19.62 0.34
C MET A 68 5.90 -20.80 1.10
N LYS A 69 6.37 -21.08 2.32
CA LYS A 69 5.88 -22.20 3.14
C LYS A 69 4.60 -21.87 3.90
N ASN A 70 4.50 -20.62 4.37
CA ASN A 70 3.51 -20.24 5.37
C ASN A 70 2.44 -19.28 4.83
N ASN A 71 2.58 -18.79 3.60
CA ASN A 71 1.75 -17.73 3.01
C ASN A 71 1.73 -16.46 3.88
N THR A 72 2.89 -16.11 4.46
CA THR A 72 3.02 -15.07 5.48
C THR A 72 2.48 -13.72 5.02
N LEU A 73 2.83 -13.24 3.82
CA LEU A 73 2.30 -11.97 3.29
C LEU A 73 0.79 -12.03 3.07
N LEU A 74 0.28 -13.14 2.51
CA LEU A 74 -1.15 -13.27 2.26
C LEU A 74 -1.96 -13.23 3.56
N LYS A 75 -1.49 -13.92 4.60
CA LYS A 75 -2.11 -13.92 5.92
C LYS A 75 -1.95 -12.58 6.64
N ALA A 76 -0.84 -11.90 6.44
CA ALA A 76 -0.58 -10.60 7.06
C ALA A 76 -1.43 -9.48 6.44
N VAL A 77 -2.01 -9.63 5.25
CA VAL A 77 -2.87 -8.60 4.63
C VAL A 77 -4.32 -8.65 5.15
N ASN A 78 -4.74 -9.79 5.69
CA ASN A 78 -6.11 -10.02 6.18
C ASN A 78 -6.33 -9.57 7.62
#